data_AF-A0A3L7RB19-F1
#
_entry.id   AF-A0A3L7RB19-F1
#
_cell.length_a   1.000
_cell.length_b   1.000
_cell.length_c   1.000
_cell.angle_alpha   90.00
_cell.angle_beta   90.00
_cell.angle_gamma   90.00
#
_symmetry.space_group_name_H-M   'P 1'
#
loop_
_entity.id
_entity.type
_entity.pdbx_description
1 polymer ?
#
loop_
_entity_poly.entity_id
_entity_poly.type
_entity_poly.pdbx_seq_one_letter_code
_entity_poly.pdbx_strand_id
1 'polypeptide(L)'
;MVWSEPGDNSLDRWRSRSLIDVQGVVVSWEIDKLVLIKPDSKGPTNFPGDLVVGIEPNWKAEPYAQAHQLFVQRNFRQVLQKGQTALGLSEIPKWQQRLLVSEMVDSAAAIEQFSVAARIFKVLAEDPCPELLMSRIPLPWSDEWNRLTPAWTQEVFELMSSQTPSMRLLGASWSLGGPHRLEAIEVLKALAKNDTAWIAAYSTIQLWRLSLPEEILSARIEEWIAQRDELPVPLQAGPTMLLAHRLEQANQPKLAIAQWLRVASMHQDRYHLAEQAMGKGIDAARRLGDDQLAKNIASRFSVVSGAAKP
;
A
#
# COMPACT_ATOMS: atom_id res chain seq x y z
N MET A 1 19.63 11.57 -26.07
CA MET A 1 19.10 10.58 -25.11
C MET A 1 18.74 9.35 -25.93
N VAL A 2 19.49 8.26 -25.78
CA VAL A 2 19.36 7.05 -26.61
C VAL A 2 18.35 6.12 -25.92
N TRP A 3 17.26 5.82 -26.62
CA TRP A 3 16.39 4.69 -26.27
C TRP A 3 17.14 3.40 -26.65
N SER A 4 17.40 2.54 -25.68
CA SER A 4 17.81 1.15 -25.93
C SER A 4 16.70 0.23 -25.48
N GLU A 5 16.30 -0.70 -26.33
CA GLU A 5 15.38 -1.78 -25.96
C GLU A 5 16.01 -2.64 -24.84
N PRO A 6 15.21 -3.16 -23.89
CA PRO A 6 15.74 -4.07 -22.87
C PRO A 6 15.99 -5.46 -23.49
N GLY A 7 17.24 -5.93 -23.52
CA GLY A 7 17.47 -7.35 -23.85
C GLY A 7 18.88 -7.82 -24.24
N ASP A 8 19.76 -6.97 -24.78
CA ASP A 8 20.93 -7.49 -25.51
C ASP A 8 22.21 -7.69 -24.67
N ASN A 9 22.18 -7.45 -23.35
CA ASN A 9 23.38 -7.43 -22.53
C ASN A 9 23.16 -8.00 -21.12
N SER A 10 24.01 -8.96 -20.73
CA SER A 10 24.05 -9.58 -19.39
C SER A 10 24.32 -8.63 -18.20
N LEU A 11 24.57 -7.35 -18.45
CA LEU A 11 24.70 -6.27 -17.48
C LEU A 11 23.37 -5.55 -17.20
N ASP A 12 22.37 -5.65 -18.08
CA ASP A 12 21.07 -5.01 -17.86
C ASP A 12 20.26 -5.66 -16.73
N ARG A 13 20.50 -6.95 -16.42
CA ARG A 13 19.99 -7.62 -15.22
C ARG A 13 20.55 -7.07 -13.90
N TRP A 14 21.68 -6.37 -13.95
CA TRP A 14 22.33 -5.75 -12.78
C TRP A 14 21.98 -4.27 -12.62
N ARG A 15 21.28 -3.68 -13.60
CA ARG A 15 20.76 -2.33 -13.46
C ARG A 15 19.47 -2.42 -12.66
N SER A 16 19.44 -1.80 -11.48
CA SER A 16 18.17 -1.46 -10.85
C SER A 16 17.31 -0.77 -11.92
N ARG A 17 16.03 -1.15 -12.06
CA ARG A 17 15.10 -0.46 -12.96
C ARG A 17 15.27 1.03 -12.68
N SER A 18 15.87 1.74 -13.62
CA SER A 18 16.26 3.12 -13.37
C SER A 18 14.96 3.90 -13.23
N LEU A 19 14.79 4.56 -12.08
CA LEU A 19 13.72 5.53 -11.94
C LEU A 19 13.99 6.64 -12.94
N ILE A 20 13.00 6.93 -13.77
CA ILE A 20 13.08 8.00 -14.76
C ILE A 20 12.19 9.12 -14.26
N ASP A 21 12.82 10.21 -13.85
CA ASP A 21 12.10 11.42 -13.49
C ASP A 21 11.72 12.18 -14.75
N VAL A 22 10.42 12.45 -14.90
CA VAL A 22 9.88 13.18 -16.04
C VAL A 22 9.11 14.39 -15.52
N GLN A 23 9.54 15.58 -15.95
CA GLN A 23 8.83 16.82 -15.64
C GLN A 23 7.86 17.19 -16.77
N GLY A 24 6.70 17.69 -16.40
CA GLY A 24 5.68 18.16 -17.34
C GLY A 24 4.33 18.42 -16.68
N VAL A 25 3.34 18.71 -17.52
CA VAL A 25 1.95 18.89 -17.10
C VAL A 25 1.21 17.57 -17.31
N VAL A 26 0.78 16.94 -16.21
CA VAL A 26 -0.07 15.74 -16.26
C VAL A 26 -1.47 16.14 -16.70
N VAL A 27 -1.90 15.59 -17.82
CA VAL A 27 -3.23 15.81 -18.41
C VAL A 27 -4.24 14.85 -17.79
N SER A 28 -3.89 13.56 -17.74
CA SER A 28 -4.72 12.52 -17.12
C SER A 28 -3.86 11.36 -16.64
N TRP A 29 -4.39 10.62 -15.67
CA TRP A 29 -3.78 9.40 -15.16
C TRP A 29 -4.89 8.38 -14.88
N GLU A 30 -4.95 7.39 -15.76
CA GLU A 30 -5.90 6.28 -15.71
C GLU A 30 -5.13 4.95 -15.59
N ILE A 31 -5.85 3.84 -15.48
CA ILE A 31 -5.28 2.52 -15.17
C ILE A 31 -4.16 2.09 -16.14
N ASP A 32 -4.33 2.33 -17.44
CA ASP A 32 -3.43 1.87 -18.50
C ASP A 32 -2.41 2.92 -18.92
N LYS A 33 -2.67 4.20 -18.63
CA LYS A 33 -1.83 5.30 -19.13
C LYS A 33 -1.79 6.54 -18.26
N LEU A 34 -0.60 7.14 -18.23
CA LEU A 34 -0.34 8.51 -17.81
C LEU A 34 -0.09 9.36 -19.07
N VAL A 35 -0.84 10.45 -19.22
CA VAL A 35 -0.68 11.42 -20.32
C VAL A 35 -0.01 12.68 -19.78
N LEU A 36 1.17 13.02 -20.31
CA LEU A 36 1.97 14.15 -19.84
C LEU A 36 2.48 14.99 -21.01
N ILE A 37 2.42 16.32 -20.87
CA ILE A 37 3.03 17.28 -21.81
C ILE A 37 4.36 17.74 -21.22
N LYS A 38 5.47 17.40 -21.87
CA LYS A 38 6.81 17.84 -21.45
C LYS A 38 7.05 19.30 -21.87
N PRO A 39 7.87 20.08 -21.14
CA PRO A 39 8.15 21.49 -21.47
C PRO A 39 8.56 21.73 -22.94
N ASP A 40 9.38 20.83 -23.51
CA ASP A 40 9.92 20.96 -24.86
C ASP A 40 9.18 20.13 -25.92
N SER A 41 8.03 19.55 -25.57
CA SER A 41 7.27 18.67 -26.48
C SER A 41 6.22 19.42 -27.30
N LYS A 42 6.07 19.04 -28.57
CA LYS A 42 5.01 19.55 -29.46
C LYS A 42 3.63 18.89 -29.22
N GLY A 43 3.49 18.04 -28.20
CA GLY A 43 2.27 17.28 -27.96
C GLY A 43 2.38 16.34 -26.76
N PRO A 44 1.27 15.65 -26.40
CA PRO A 44 1.23 14.73 -25.27
C PRO A 44 2.13 13.51 -25.48
N THR A 45 2.80 13.10 -24.41
CA THR A 45 3.54 11.83 -24.31
C THR A 45 2.76 10.88 -23.41
N ASN A 46 2.60 9.63 -23.85
CA ASN A 46 1.94 8.59 -23.07
C ASN A 46 2.99 7.72 -22.37
N PHE A 47 2.74 7.39 -21.11
CA PHE A 47 3.49 6.41 -20.33
C PHE A 47 2.53 5.32 -19.85
N PRO A 48 2.97 4.06 -19.70
CA PRO A 48 2.16 3.02 -19.07
C PRO A 48 1.79 3.43 -17.63
N GLY A 49 0.49 3.39 -17.32
CA GLY A 49 -0.05 3.87 -16.03
C GLY A 49 0.37 3.00 -14.84
N ASP A 50 0.58 1.71 -15.08
CA ASP A 50 1.02 0.67 -14.16
C ASP A 50 2.51 0.78 -13.78
N LEU A 51 3.32 1.43 -14.61
CA LEU A 51 4.74 1.68 -14.34
C LEU A 51 4.99 3.01 -13.59
N VAL A 52 3.95 3.79 -13.33
CA VAL A 52 4.05 5.01 -12.52
C VAL A 52 4.22 4.62 -11.05
N VAL A 53 5.38 4.96 -10.49
CA VAL A 53 5.72 4.69 -9.08
C VAL A 53 5.48 5.87 -8.14
N GLY A 54 5.23 7.05 -8.70
CA GLY A 54 4.95 8.26 -7.93
C GLY A 54 4.67 9.46 -8.85
N ILE A 55 3.96 10.45 -8.32
CA ILE A 55 3.78 11.77 -8.93
C ILE A 55 3.97 12.78 -7.80
N GLU A 56 4.85 13.76 -8.00
CA GLU A 56 4.95 14.93 -7.13
C GLU A 56 4.18 16.08 -7.77
N PRO A 57 2.90 16.29 -7.40
CA PRO A 57 2.09 17.34 -8.00
C PRO A 57 2.53 18.72 -7.50
N ASN A 58 2.63 19.66 -8.44
CA ASN A 58 2.69 21.08 -8.09
C ASN A 58 1.27 21.58 -7.78
N TRP A 59 0.94 21.65 -6.49
CA TRP A 59 -0.35 22.11 -5.99
C TRP A 59 -0.50 23.63 -6.15
N LYS A 60 -1.16 24.07 -7.23
CA LYS A 60 -1.39 25.50 -7.48
C LYS A 60 -2.39 26.14 -6.52
N ALA A 61 -3.34 25.36 -6.02
CA ALA A 61 -4.40 25.84 -5.13
C ALA A 61 -4.03 25.56 -3.68
N GLU A 62 -3.98 26.63 -2.88
CA GLU A 62 -3.48 26.64 -1.50
C GLU A 62 -4.13 25.59 -0.57
N PRO A 63 -5.45 25.33 -0.61
CA PRO A 63 -6.05 24.32 0.26
C PRO A 63 -5.49 22.90 0.05
N TYR A 64 -5.15 22.55 -1.19
CA TYR A 64 -4.59 21.24 -1.52
C TYR A 64 -3.11 21.17 -1.17
N ALA A 65 -2.35 22.24 -1.44
CA ALA A 65 -0.95 22.37 -1.04
C ALA A 65 -0.79 22.22 0.48
N GLN A 66 -1.67 22.87 1.26
CA GLN A 66 -1.69 22.76 2.71
C GLN A 66 -1.98 21.33 3.18
N ALA A 67 -2.96 20.64 2.60
CA ALA A 67 -3.29 19.27 2.98
C ALA A 67 -2.13 18.30 2.68
N HIS A 68 -1.51 18.42 1.51
CA HIS A 68 -0.34 17.64 1.12
C HIS A 68 0.87 17.92 2.03
N GLN A 69 1.13 19.19 2.36
CA GLN A 69 2.22 19.55 3.27
C GLN A 69 2.01 18.93 4.67
N LEU A 70 0.78 18.93 5.17
CA LEU A 70 0.43 18.25 6.43
C LEU A 70 0.66 16.74 6.35
N PHE A 71 0.43 16.12 5.19
CA PHE A 71 0.70 14.70 4.96
C PHE A 71 2.20 14.40 5.01
N VAL A 72 3.01 15.20 4.32
CA VAL A 72 4.49 15.11 4.37
C VAL A 72 5.01 15.31 5.80
N GLN A 73 4.40 16.23 6.56
CA GLN A 73 4.70 16.48 7.97
C GLN A 73 4.11 15.45 8.94
N ARG A 74 3.40 14.42 8.43
CA ARG A 74 2.77 13.35 9.21
C ARG A 74 1.73 13.84 10.23
N ASN A 75 1.12 14.99 9.95
CA ASN A 75 0.05 15.55 10.77
C ASN A 75 -1.31 14.99 10.32
N PHE A 76 -1.46 13.68 10.44
CA PHE A 76 -2.53 12.89 9.81
C PHE A 76 -3.95 13.35 10.17
N ARG A 77 -4.18 13.76 11.43
CA ARG A 77 -5.49 14.27 11.84
C ARG A 77 -5.86 15.55 11.10
N GLN A 78 -4.90 16.46 10.88
CA GLN A 78 -5.14 17.68 10.13
C GLN A 78 -5.25 17.42 8.62
N VAL A 79 -4.56 16.41 8.07
CA VAL A 79 -4.76 15.97 6.68
C VAL A 79 -6.22 15.62 6.43
N LEU A 80 -6.85 14.84 7.31
CA LEU A 80 -8.26 14.46 7.14
C LEU A 80 -9.19 15.68 7.14
N GLN A 81 -8.97 16.63 8.06
CA GLN A 81 -9.78 17.85 8.16
C GLN A 81 -9.61 18.77 6.93
N LYS A 82 -8.35 19.04 6.56
CA LYS A 82 -8.01 19.96 5.47
C LYS A 82 -8.28 19.35 4.10
N GLY A 83 -7.98 18.07 3.92
CA GLY A 83 -8.29 17.32 2.71
C GLY A 83 -9.79 17.29 2.41
N GLN A 84 -10.64 17.06 3.42
CA GLN A 84 -12.09 17.10 3.24
C GLN A 84 -12.58 18.49 2.78
N THR A 85 -12.04 19.56 3.38
CA THR A 85 -12.37 20.93 2.99
C THR A 85 -11.90 21.21 1.56
N ALA A 86 -10.69 20.81 1.20
CA ALA A 86 -10.13 21.00 -0.13
C ALA A 86 -10.92 20.25 -1.21
N LEU A 87 -11.28 18.99 -0.98
CA LEU A 87 -12.09 18.20 -1.93
C LEU A 87 -13.48 18.81 -2.17
N GLY A 88 -14.04 19.52 -1.18
CA GLY A 88 -15.30 20.27 -1.34
C GLY A 88 -15.25 21.42 -2.36
N LEU A 89 -14.07 21.92 -2.72
CA LEU A 89 -13.92 23.03 -3.67
C LEU A 89 -13.91 22.55 -5.14
N SER A 90 -13.45 21.32 -5.40
CA SER A 90 -13.38 20.70 -6.75
C SER A 90 -12.68 21.54 -7.83
N GLU A 91 -11.64 22.29 -7.47
CA GLU A 91 -10.95 23.24 -8.39
C GLU A 91 -9.76 22.61 -9.14
N ILE A 92 -9.48 21.33 -8.90
CA ILE A 92 -8.31 20.62 -9.44
C ILE A 92 -8.72 19.42 -10.31
N PRO A 93 -7.85 18.96 -11.22
CA PRO A 93 -8.10 17.77 -12.03
C PRO A 93 -8.37 16.51 -11.19
N LYS A 94 -9.20 15.60 -11.70
CA LYS A 94 -9.60 14.35 -11.03
C LYS A 94 -8.41 13.52 -10.53
N TRP A 95 -7.32 13.43 -11.30
CA TRP A 95 -6.13 12.67 -10.88
C TRP A 95 -5.45 13.25 -9.62
N GLN A 96 -5.46 14.58 -9.46
CA GLN A 96 -4.95 15.23 -8.24
C GLN A 96 -5.89 15.00 -7.07
N GLN A 97 -7.21 15.01 -7.29
CA GLN A 97 -8.18 14.67 -6.26
C GLN A 97 -7.95 13.24 -5.75
N ARG A 98 -7.76 12.28 -6.67
CA ARG A 98 -7.45 10.88 -6.33
C ARG A 98 -6.15 10.74 -5.53
N LEU A 99 -5.10 11.51 -5.85
CA LEU A 99 -3.87 11.56 -5.05
C LEU A 99 -4.14 12.05 -3.62
N LEU A 100 -4.84 13.17 -3.46
CA LEU A 100 -5.18 13.67 -2.12
C LEU A 100 -6.04 12.68 -1.34
N VAL A 101 -7.04 12.05 -1.99
CA VAL A 101 -7.84 10.99 -1.36
C VAL A 101 -6.95 9.84 -0.88
N SER A 102 -5.94 9.44 -1.67
CA SER A 102 -5.01 8.38 -1.28
C SER A 102 -4.16 8.76 -0.04
N GLU A 103 -3.71 10.01 0.05
CA GLU A 103 -3.02 10.54 1.23
C GLU A 103 -3.93 10.57 2.47
N MET A 104 -5.22 10.87 2.27
CA MET A 104 -6.21 10.82 3.34
C MET A 104 -6.50 9.38 3.80
N VAL A 105 -6.54 8.39 2.90
CA VAL A 105 -6.68 6.97 3.27
C VAL A 105 -5.52 6.55 4.16
N ASP A 106 -4.30 6.83 3.72
CA ASP A 106 -3.08 6.52 4.49
C ASP A 106 -3.06 7.24 5.83
N SER A 107 -3.48 8.51 5.88
CA SER A 107 -3.57 9.28 7.11
C SER A 107 -4.55 8.67 8.10
N ALA A 108 -5.72 8.22 7.64
CA ALA A 108 -6.71 7.55 8.49
C ALA A 108 -6.19 6.20 8.99
N ALA A 109 -5.54 5.41 8.12
CA ALA A 109 -4.92 4.14 8.50
C ALA A 109 -3.79 4.35 9.53
N ALA A 110 -2.95 5.38 9.37
CA ALA A 110 -1.84 5.70 10.26
C ALA A 110 -2.27 6.00 11.70
N ILE A 111 -3.48 6.56 11.89
CA ILE A 111 -4.07 6.83 13.21
C ILE A 111 -5.09 5.76 13.63
N GLU A 112 -5.00 4.56 13.03
CA GLU A 112 -5.83 3.38 13.30
C GLU A 112 -7.34 3.58 13.12
N GLN A 113 -7.76 4.59 12.36
CA GLN A 113 -9.16 4.85 12.04
C GLN A 113 -9.58 4.10 10.77
N PHE A 114 -9.53 2.77 10.80
CA PHE A 114 -9.74 1.92 9.62
C PHE A 114 -11.13 2.04 9.00
N SER A 115 -12.19 2.23 9.79
CA SER A 115 -13.54 2.52 9.28
C SER A 115 -13.57 3.82 8.46
N VAL A 116 -12.89 4.88 8.95
CA VAL A 116 -12.76 6.15 8.23
C VAL A 116 -11.93 5.96 6.96
N ALA A 117 -10.82 5.23 7.05
CA ALA A 117 -9.98 4.92 5.88
C ALA A 117 -10.78 4.19 4.79
N ALA A 118 -11.61 3.21 5.16
CA ALA A 118 -12.44 2.46 4.23
C ALA A 118 -13.48 3.32 3.52
N ARG A 119 -14.13 4.24 4.26
CA ARG A 119 -15.10 5.20 3.69
C ARG A 119 -14.44 6.17 2.71
N ILE A 120 -13.23 6.65 3.03
CA ILE A 120 -12.47 7.51 2.13
C ILE A 120 -12.01 6.71 0.91
N PHE A 121 -11.50 5.49 1.10
CA PHE A 121 -11.04 4.62 0.02
C PHE A 121 -12.16 4.29 -0.97
N LYS A 122 -13.43 4.23 -0.52
CA LYS A 122 -14.58 4.04 -1.40
C LYS A 122 -14.59 5.04 -2.57
N VAL A 123 -14.15 6.29 -2.36
CA VAL A 123 -14.04 7.31 -3.42
C VAL A 123 -13.05 6.89 -4.51
N LEU A 124 -11.95 6.21 -4.17
CA LEU A 124 -11.03 5.64 -5.17
C LEU A 124 -11.62 4.43 -5.87
N ALA A 125 -12.45 3.66 -5.16
CA ALA A 125 -13.05 2.42 -5.64
C ALA A 125 -14.28 2.63 -6.54
N GLU A 126 -14.83 3.84 -6.62
CA GLU A 126 -15.97 4.18 -7.47
C GLU A 126 -15.65 4.09 -8.97
N ASP A 127 -14.38 4.31 -9.35
CA ASP A 127 -13.92 4.26 -10.73
C ASP A 127 -12.65 3.41 -10.87
N PRO A 128 -12.37 2.86 -12.07
CA PRO A 128 -11.06 2.29 -12.37
C PRO A 128 -9.95 3.31 -12.09
N CYS A 129 -8.94 2.87 -11.35
CA CYS A 129 -7.88 3.71 -10.82
C CYS A 129 -6.54 2.96 -10.94
N PRO A 130 -5.41 3.67 -11.18
CA PRO A 130 -4.08 3.07 -11.20
C PRO A 130 -3.79 2.23 -9.95
N GLU A 131 -3.06 1.13 -10.14
CA GLU A 131 -2.75 0.19 -9.05
C GLU A 131 -1.93 0.83 -7.92
N LEU A 132 -1.15 1.87 -8.22
CA LEU A 132 -0.46 2.68 -7.20
C LEU A 132 -1.44 3.29 -6.19
N LEU A 133 -2.63 3.70 -6.62
CA LEU A 133 -3.66 4.24 -5.74
C LEU A 133 -4.52 3.13 -5.13
N MET A 134 -4.84 2.09 -5.90
CA MET A 134 -5.63 0.96 -5.40
C MET A 134 -4.91 0.16 -4.31
N SER A 135 -3.59 0.10 -4.37
CA SER A 135 -2.76 -0.51 -3.34
C SER A 135 -2.83 0.20 -1.99
N ARG A 136 -3.42 1.40 -1.89
CA ARG A 136 -3.71 2.10 -0.62
C ARG A 136 -4.97 1.55 0.08
N ILE A 137 -5.59 0.50 -0.44
CA ILE A 137 -6.71 -0.19 0.21
C ILE A 137 -6.37 -0.53 1.69
N PRO A 138 -7.20 -0.10 2.67
CA PRO A 138 -6.91 -0.28 4.09
C PRO A 138 -7.28 -1.69 4.55
N LEU A 139 -6.53 -2.68 4.05
CA LEU A 139 -6.65 -4.07 4.46
C LEU A 139 -5.86 -4.31 5.76
N PRO A 140 -6.29 -5.29 6.58
CA PRO A 140 -5.48 -5.75 7.69
C PRO A 140 -4.33 -6.59 7.11
N TRP A 141 -3.08 -6.27 7.47
CA TRP A 141 -1.88 -6.94 6.97
C TRP A 141 -1.12 -7.69 8.06
N SER A 142 -1.26 -7.31 9.32
CA SER A 142 -0.82 -8.08 10.49
C SER A 142 -1.97 -8.33 11.46
N ASP A 143 -1.92 -7.65 12.60
CA ASP A 143 -2.73 -7.78 13.81
C ASP A 143 -3.79 -6.68 13.93
N GLU A 144 -4.04 -5.92 12.87
CA GLU A 144 -5.02 -4.81 12.87
C GLU A 144 -6.44 -5.29 13.15
N TRP A 145 -6.76 -6.57 12.93
CA TRP A 145 -8.05 -7.16 13.35
C TRP A 145 -8.36 -6.99 14.83
N ASN A 146 -7.34 -6.83 15.68
CA ASN A 146 -7.53 -6.53 17.11
C ASN A 146 -8.19 -5.16 17.33
N ARG A 147 -8.33 -4.34 16.29
CA ARG A 147 -9.02 -3.04 16.29
C ARG A 147 -10.48 -3.14 15.82
N LEU A 148 -11.00 -4.34 15.54
CA LEU A 148 -12.42 -4.53 15.22
C LEU A 148 -13.30 -4.11 16.40
N THR A 149 -14.12 -3.08 16.18
CA THR A 149 -15.18 -2.66 17.10
C THR A 149 -16.52 -3.24 16.63
N PRO A 150 -17.55 -3.35 17.48
CA PRO A 150 -18.87 -3.83 17.05
C PRO A 150 -19.45 -3.05 15.87
N ALA A 151 -19.29 -1.72 15.87
CA ALA A 151 -19.73 -0.86 14.76
C ALA A 151 -18.94 -1.15 13.47
N TRP A 152 -17.62 -1.31 13.58
CA TRP A 152 -16.79 -1.63 12.42
C TRP A 152 -17.08 -3.03 11.88
N THR A 153 -17.31 -4.03 12.75
CA THR A 153 -17.71 -5.39 12.39
C THR A 153 -18.98 -5.42 11.53
N GLN A 154 -19.99 -4.63 11.90
CA GLN A 154 -21.22 -4.51 11.13
C GLN A 154 -20.95 -3.87 9.75
N GLU A 155 -20.17 -2.80 9.70
CA GLU A 155 -19.85 -2.11 8.45
C GLU A 155 -19.05 -3.00 7.49
N VAL A 156 -18.04 -3.75 7.95
CA VAL A 156 -17.28 -4.67 7.07
C VAL A 156 -18.12 -5.84 6.59
N PHE A 157 -19.08 -6.29 7.39
CA PHE A 157 -20.05 -7.31 6.98
C PHE A 157 -20.90 -6.83 5.80
N GLU A 158 -21.38 -5.58 5.84
CA GLU A 158 -22.10 -4.97 4.73
C GLU A 158 -21.22 -4.82 3.48
N LEU A 159 -19.94 -4.45 3.65
CA LEU A 159 -19.00 -4.31 2.56
C LEU A 159 -18.73 -5.63 1.80
N MET A 160 -18.83 -6.80 2.45
CA MET A 160 -18.71 -8.10 1.79
C MET A 160 -19.76 -8.31 0.68
N SER A 161 -20.89 -7.61 0.76
CA SER A 161 -21.98 -7.65 -0.23
C SER A 161 -21.93 -6.50 -1.25
N SER A 162 -20.88 -5.68 -1.22
CA SER A 162 -20.74 -4.56 -2.16
C SER A 162 -20.69 -5.03 -3.63
N GLN A 163 -21.20 -4.22 -4.55
CA GLN A 163 -21.04 -4.50 -5.99
C GLN A 163 -19.60 -4.24 -6.47
N THR A 164 -18.86 -3.38 -5.76
CA THR A 164 -17.47 -3.04 -6.08
C THR A 164 -16.53 -4.14 -5.56
N PRO A 165 -15.77 -4.85 -6.41
CA PRO A 165 -14.94 -5.98 -5.98
C PRO A 165 -13.86 -5.62 -4.95
N SER A 166 -13.24 -4.44 -5.05
CA SER A 166 -12.26 -3.97 -4.06
C SER A 166 -12.88 -3.72 -2.68
N MET A 167 -14.13 -3.26 -2.63
CA MET A 167 -14.86 -3.09 -1.37
C MET A 167 -15.27 -4.43 -0.75
N ARG A 168 -15.63 -5.42 -1.57
CA ARG A 168 -15.85 -6.80 -1.09
C ARG A 168 -14.58 -7.41 -0.52
N LEU A 169 -13.45 -7.22 -1.21
CA LEU A 169 -12.13 -7.62 -0.72
C LEU A 169 -11.84 -6.98 0.64
N LEU A 170 -12.10 -5.68 0.79
CA LEU A 170 -11.94 -4.96 2.07
C LEU A 170 -12.79 -5.59 3.17
N GLY A 171 -14.10 -5.71 2.94
CA GLY A 171 -15.04 -6.29 3.89
C GLY A 171 -14.60 -7.69 4.33
N ALA A 172 -14.33 -8.57 3.36
CA ALA A 172 -13.99 -9.96 3.63
C ALA A 172 -12.64 -10.09 4.37
N SER A 173 -11.64 -9.30 3.98
CA SER A 173 -10.33 -9.32 4.65
C SER A 173 -10.43 -8.93 6.13
N TRP A 174 -11.28 -7.97 6.49
CA TRP A 174 -11.53 -7.60 7.88
C TRP A 174 -12.40 -8.63 8.61
N SER A 175 -13.45 -9.15 7.95
CA SER A 175 -14.37 -10.13 8.53
C SER A 175 -13.71 -11.48 8.88
N LEU A 176 -12.54 -11.80 8.31
CA LEU A 176 -11.72 -12.95 8.73
C LEU A 176 -11.37 -12.96 10.22
N GLY A 177 -11.22 -11.78 10.85
CA GLY A 177 -10.90 -11.65 12.27
C GLY A 177 -12.13 -11.64 13.20
N GLY A 178 -13.34 -11.81 12.66
CA GLY A 178 -14.60 -11.59 13.37
C GLY A 178 -15.58 -12.77 13.33
N PRO A 179 -16.85 -12.54 13.71
CA PRO A 179 -17.87 -13.58 13.77
C PRO A 179 -18.28 -14.13 12.41
N HIS A 180 -18.12 -13.36 11.32
CA HIS A 180 -18.49 -13.74 9.95
C HIS A 180 -17.32 -14.35 9.15
N ARG A 181 -16.43 -15.07 9.85
CA ARG A 181 -15.19 -15.59 9.27
C ARG A 181 -15.44 -16.58 8.15
N LEU A 182 -16.44 -17.45 8.26
CA LEU A 182 -16.71 -18.47 7.25
C LEU A 182 -17.22 -17.85 5.95
N GLU A 183 -18.13 -16.88 6.04
CA GLU A 183 -18.62 -16.12 4.91
C GLU A 183 -17.49 -15.33 4.23
N ALA A 184 -16.62 -14.71 5.02
CA ALA A 184 -15.45 -14.00 4.53
C ALA A 184 -14.51 -14.89 3.70
N ILE A 185 -14.27 -16.12 4.15
CA ILE A 185 -13.44 -17.09 3.43
C ILE A 185 -14.04 -17.39 2.05
N GLU A 186 -15.36 -17.62 1.98
CA GLU A 186 -16.02 -17.90 0.70
C GLU A 186 -16.01 -16.70 -0.24
N VAL A 187 -16.19 -15.48 0.28
CA VAL A 187 -16.05 -14.24 -0.52
C VAL A 187 -14.63 -14.09 -1.06
N LEU A 188 -13.59 -14.31 -0.25
CA LEU A 188 -12.19 -14.24 -0.69
C LEU A 188 -11.85 -15.31 -1.74
N LYS A 189 -12.34 -16.55 -1.57
CA LYS A 189 -12.16 -17.62 -2.57
C LYS A 189 -12.84 -17.28 -3.90
N ALA A 190 -14.01 -16.63 -3.87
CA ALA A 190 -14.68 -16.16 -5.07
C ALA A 190 -13.90 -15.02 -5.75
N LEU A 191 -13.42 -14.04 -4.96
CA LEU A 191 -12.63 -12.91 -5.46
C LEU A 191 -11.24 -13.32 -5.95
N ALA A 192 -10.66 -14.42 -5.46
CA ALA A 192 -9.43 -15.00 -5.97
C ALA A 192 -9.53 -15.44 -7.45
N LYS A 193 -10.74 -15.51 -8.01
CA LYS A 193 -11.02 -15.80 -9.43
C LYS A 193 -11.49 -14.57 -10.21
N ASN A 194 -11.31 -13.36 -9.68
CA ASN A 194 -11.75 -12.12 -10.32
C ASN A 194 -10.90 -11.80 -11.56
N ASP A 195 -11.51 -11.22 -12.58
CA ASP A 195 -10.81 -10.80 -13.81
C ASP A 195 -9.78 -9.69 -13.57
N THR A 196 -9.93 -8.91 -12.50
CA THR A 196 -8.95 -7.90 -12.09
C THR A 196 -7.81 -8.57 -11.32
N ALA A 197 -6.65 -8.68 -11.97
CA ALA A 197 -5.50 -9.44 -11.47
C ALA A 197 -5.09 -9.08 -10.04
N TRP A 198 -4.99 -7.80 -9.69
CA TRP A 198 -4.59 -7.39 -8.34
C TRP A 198 -5.63 -7.78 -7.27
N ILE A 199 -6.93 -7.80 -7.62
CA ILE A 199 -8.01 -8.22 -6.71
C ILE A 199 -7.92 -9.72 -6.47
N ALA A 200 -7.71 -10.51 -7.52
CA ALA A 200 -7.51 -11.94 -7.41
C ALA A 200 -6.28 -12.28 -6.56
N ALA A 201 -5.17 -11.60 -6.81
CA ALA A 201 -3.92 -11.79 -6.07
C ALA A 201 -4.08 -11.40 -4.60
N TYR A 202 -4.61 -10.21 -4.29
CA TYR A 202 -4.82 -9.78 -2.90
C TYR A 202 -5.80 -10.70 -2.15
N SER A 203 -6.83 -11.21 -2.83
CA SER A 203 -7.77 -12.16 -2.23
C SER A 203 -7.09 -13.48 -1.88
N THR A 204 -6.25 -14.00 -2.78
CA THR A 204 -5.41 -15.20 -2.54
C THR A 204 -4.46 -14.98 -1.38
N ILE A 205 -3.81 -13.81 -1.34
CA ILE A 205 -2.87 -13.43 -0.27
C ILE A 205 -3.58 -13.32 1.08
N GLN A 206 -4.79 -12.76 1.13
CA GLN A 206 -5.55 -12.69 2.39
C GLN A 206 -5.95 -14.08 2.90
N LEU A 207 -6.10 -15.08 2.02
CA LEU A 207 -6.32 -16.47 2.42
C LEU A 207 -5.08 -17.13 3.05
N TRP A 208 -3.86 -16.59 2.88
CA TRP A 208 -2.65 -17.11 3.55
C TRP A 208 -2.80 -17.18 5.07
N ARG A 209 -3.60 -16.27 5.64
CA ARG A 209 -3.94 -16.19 7.07
C ARG A 209 -4.59 -17.47 7.62
N LEU A 210 -5.16 -18.30 6.75
CA LEU A 210 -5.80 -19.57 7.12
C LEU A 210 -4.81 -20.73 7.24
N SER A 211 -3.60 -20.59 6.69
CA SER A 211 -2.60 -21.67 6.73
C SER A 211 -2.14 -21.92 8.15
N LEU A 212 -1.84 -23.16 8.49
CA LEU A 212 -1.25 -23.48 9.78
C LEU A 212 0.26 -23.14 9.78
N PRO A 213 0.84 -22.77 10.94
CA PRO A 213 2.27 -22.43 11.03
C PRO A 213 3.23 -23.45 10.39
N GLU A 214 2.95 -24.74 10.55
CA GLU A 214 3.73 -25.86 10.01
C GLU A 214 3.68 -25.99 8.47
N GLU A 215 2.59 -25.55 7.84
CA GLU A 215 2.42 -25.58 6.37
C GLU A 215 3.28 -24.50 5.69
N ILE A 216 3.52 -23.39 6.39
CA ILE A 216 4.28 -22.26 5.86
C ILE A 216 5.71 -22.70 5.53
N LEU A 217 6.35 -23.42 6.44
CA LEU A 217 7.78 -23.77 6.35
C LEU A 217 8.06 -24.94 5.40
N SER A 218 7.11 -25.85 5.26
CA SER A 218 7.32 -27.12 4.57
C SER A 218 7.00 -27.08 3.08
N ALA A 219 6.10 -26.18 2.64
CA ALA A 219 5.63 -26.18 1.24
C ALA A 219 5.28 -24.80 0.65
N ARG A 220 4.99 -23.78 1.48
CA ARG A 220 4.34 -22.55 0.98
C ARG A 220 5.20 -21.31 0.94
N ILE A 221 6.31 -21.23 1.69
CA ILE A 221 7.08 -19.98 1.79
C ILE A 221 7.64 -19.51 0.45
N GLU A 222 8.17 -20.41 -0.38
CA GLU A 222 8.70 -20.08 -1.71
C GLU A 222 7.59 -19.62 -2.65
N GLU A 223 6.45 -20.31 -2.63
CA GLU A 223 5.25 -19.96 -3.40
C GLU A 223 4.75 -18.56 -3.01
N TRP A 224 4.67 -18.25 -1.71
CA TRP A 224 4.19 -16.95 -1.23
C TRP A 224 5.15 -15.81 -1.58
N ILE A 225 6.46 -16.07 -1.54
CA ILE A 225 7.47 -15.12 -2.00
C ILE A 225 7.31 -14.87 -3.50
N ALA A 226 7.13 -15.92 -4.31
CA ALA A 226 6.91 -15.79 -5.75
C ALA A 226 5.63 -15.00 -6.06
N GLN A 227 4.50 -15.36 -5.45
CA GLN A 227 3.23 -14.64 -5.60
C GLN A 227 3.32 -13.16 -5.22
N ARG A 228 4.06 -12.83 -4.14
CA ARG A 228 4.35 -11.43 -3.80
C ARG A 228 5.19 -10.75 -4.88
N ASP A 229 6.26 -11.39 -5.35
CA ASP A 229 7.21 -10.79 -6.28
C ASP A 229 6.66 -10.61 -7.70
N GLU A 230 5.62 -11.36 -8.06
CA GLU A 230 4.83 -11.17 -9.29
C GLU A 230 3.99 -9.89 -9.27
N LEU A 231 3.63 -9.37 -8.08
CA LEU A 231 2.88 -8.13 -7.97
C LEU A 231 3.72 -6.92 -8.38
N PRO A 232 3.12 -5.91 -9.02
CA PRO A 232 3.73 -4.59 -9.16
C PRO A 232 4.17 -4.03 -7.80
N VAL A 233 5.31 -3.34 -7.78
CA VAL A 233 5.94 -2.84 -6.54
C VAL A 233 4.96 -2.14 -5.59
N PRO A 234 4.06 -1.24 -6.04
CA PRO A 234 3.10 -0.59 -5.14
C PRO A 234 2.20 -1.55 -4.36
N LEU A 235 1.88 -2.70 -4.95
CA LEU A 235 1.03 -3.75 -4.37
C LEU A 235 1.80 -4.71 -3.45
N GLN A 236 3.14 -4.63 -3.37
CA GLN A 236 3.92 -5.59 -2.58
C GLN A 236 3.92 -5.29 -1.07
N ALA A 237 3.71 -4.04 -0.64
CA ALA A 237 3.90 -3.61 0.74
C ALA A 237 3.07 -4.46 1.74
N GLY A 238 1.75 -4.48 1.56
CA GLY A 238 0.83 -5.23 2.40
C GLY A 238 1.08 -6.75 2.42
N PRO A 239 1.16 -7.41 1.26
CA PRO A 239 1.53 -8.83 1.17
C PRO A 239 2.85 -9.18 1.86
N THR A 240 3.86 -8.30 1.76
CA THR A 240 5.13 -8.49 2.46
C THR A 240 4.95 -8.42 3.98
N MET A 241 4.14 -7.48 4.48
CA MET A 241 3.81 -7.39 5.90
C MET A 241 3.07 -8.63 6.40
N LEU A 242 2.12 -9.15 5.62
CA LEU A 242 1.42 -10.36 5.97
C LEU A 242 2.35 -11.57 6.00
N LEU A 243 3.21 -11.73 5.00
CA LEU A 243 4.23 -12.78 5.00
C LEU A 243 5.12 -12.67 6.25
N ALA A 244 5.61 -11.47 6.59
CA ALA A 244 6.42 -11.24 7.77
C ALA A 244 5.69 -11.66 9.05
N HIS A 245 4.43 -11.24 9.22
CA HIS A 245 3.61 -11.60 10.37
C HIS A 245 3.40 -13.11 10.48
N ARG A 246 3.14 -13.79 9.36
CA ARG A 246 2.98 -15.24 9.32
C ARG A 246 4.28 -15.99 9.65
N LEU A 247 5.43 -15.46 9.25
CA LEU A 247 6.75 -15.99 9.63
C LEU A 247 7.02 -15.84 11.13
N GLU A 248 6.59 -14.75 11.76
CA GLU A 248 6.66 -14.62 13.23
C GLU A 248 5.84 -15.70 13.93
N GLN A 249 4.61 -15.95 13.46
CA GLN A 249 3.72 -16.97 14.01
C GLN A 249 4.26 -18.40 13.79
N ALA A 250 5.03 -18.61 12.72
CA ALA A 250 5.74 -19.86 12.44
C ALA A 250 7.12 -19.97 13.13
N ASN A 251 7.41 -19.07 14.09
CA ASN A 251 8.66 -19.04 14.84
C ASN A 251 9.92 -18.92 13.93
N GLN A 252 9.83 -18.13 12.87
CA GLN A 252 10.93 -17.79 11.96
C GLN A 252 11.34 -16.31 12.08
N PRO A 253 11.85 -15.87 13.24
CA PRO A 253 12.07 -14.45 13.52
C PRO A 253 13.07 -13.79 12.56
N LYS A 254 14.11 -14.50 12.11
CA LYS A 254 15.11 -13.95 11.17
C LYS A 254 14.50 -13.61 9.81
N LEU A 255 13.68 -14.52 9.28
CA LEU A 255 12.99 -14.30 8.01
C LEU A 255 11.93 -13.21 8.14
N ALA A 256 11.18 -13.20 9.24
CA ALA A 256 10.21 -12.15 9.53
C ALA A 256 10.88 -10.76 9.59
N ILE A 257 11.99 -10.61 10.31
CA ILE A 257 12.77 -9.36 10.37
C ILE A 257 13.18 -8.92 8.96
N ALA A 258 13.66 -9.83 8.11
CA ALA A 258 14.05 -9.49 6.74
C ALA A 258 12.87 -8.95 5.92
N GLN A 259 11.67 -9.54 6.05
CA GLN A 259 10.47 -9.05 5.36
C GLN A 259 9.98 -7.72 5.92
N TRP A 260 10.02 -7.51 7.24
CA TRP A 260 9.72 -6.21 7.85
C TRP A 260 10.65 -5.11 7.35
N LEU A 261 11.96 -5.39 7.29
CA LEU A 261 12.95 -4.43 6.79
C LEU A 261 12.83 -4.18 5.29
N ARG A 262 12.37 -5.17 4.50
CA ARG A 262 12.02 -4.97 3.10
C ARG A 262 10.93 -3.90 2.95
N VAL A 263 9.87 -3.97 3.75
CA VAL A 263 8.80 -2.95 3.72
C VAL A 263 9.34 -1.59 4.11
N ALA A 264 10.06 -1.50 5.23
CA ALA A 264 10.61 -0.25 5.73
C ALA A 264 11.60 0.42 4.75
N SER A 265 12.32 -0.36 3.94
CA SER A 265 13.29 0.15 2.97
C SER A 265 12.70 0.44 1.58
N MET A 266 11.77 -0.38 1.09
CA MET A 266 11.26 -0.29 -0.29
C MET A 266 9.98 0.55 -0.44
N HIS A 267 9.22 0.75 0.65
CA HIS A 267 7.93 1.44 0.62
C HIS A 267 7.93 2.68 1.52
N GLN A 268 9.00 3.47 1.46
CA GLN A 268 9.15 4.69 2.25
C GLN A 268 8.10 5.76 1.91
N ASP A 269 7.51 5.69 0.71
CA ASP A 269 6.37 6.52 0.30
C ASP A 269 5.11 6.26 1.14
N ARG A 270 5.05 5.11 1.83
CA ARG A 270 3.96 4.70 2.73
C ARG A 270 4.43 4.76 4.16
N TYR A 271 4.63 5.98 4.67
CA TYR A 271 5.24 6.23 5.97
C TYR A 271 4.66 5.37 7.09
N HIS A 272 3.33 5.25 7.16
CA HIS A 272 2.66 4.48 8.21
C HIS A 272 3.00 2.97 8.17
N LEU A 273 3.05 2.36 6.98
CA LEU A 273 3.45 0.95 6.83
C LEU A 273 4.95 0.77 7.09
N ALA A 274 5.78 1.69 6.60
CA ALA A 274 7.22 1.65 6.82
C ALA A 274 7.58 1.76 8.31
N GLU A 275 6.93 2.66 9.04
CA GLU A 275 7.10 2.82 10.50
C GLU A 275 6.59 1.61 11.27
N GLN A 276 5.40 1.10 10.93
CA GLN A 276 4.86 -0.11 11.53
C GLN A 276 5.80 -1.30 11.31
N ALA A 277 6.27 -1.51 10.08
CA ALA A 277 7.19 -2.58 9.75
C ALA A 277 8.53 -2.44 10.47
N MET A 278 9.08 -1.22 10.57
CA MET A 278 10.28 -0.94 11.36
C MET A 278 10.07 -1.32 12.83
N GLY A 279 8.98 -0.89 13.45
CA GLY A 279 8.65 -1.22 14.84
C GLY A 279 8.56 -2.73 15.06
N LYS A 280 7.84 -3.44 14.19
CA LYS A 280 7.74 -4.91 14.22
C LYS A 280 9.10 -5.59 14.05
N GLY A 281 9.95 -5.10 13.15
CA GLY A 281 11.32 -5.60 12.96
C GLY A 281 12.21 -5.43 14.20
N ILE A 282 12.13 -4.28 14.88
CA ILE A 282 12.83 -4.00 16.14
C ILE A 282 12.35 -4.96 17.23
N ASP A 283 11.04 -5.12 17.38
CA ASP A 283 10.47 -5.98 18.41
C ASP A 283 10.77 -7.46 18.16
N ALA A 284 10.77 -7.90 16.90
CA ALA A 284 11.21 -9.24 16.53
C ALA A 284 12.70 -9.47 16.84
N ALA A 285 13.57 -8.50 16.59
CA ALA A 285 15.00 -8.59 16.94
C ALA A 285 15.22 -8.69 18.46
N ARG A 286 14.47 -7.91 19.26
CA ARG A 286 14.50 -8.01 20.73
C ARG A 286 14.01 -9.37 21.23
N ARG A 287 12.91 -9.90 20.66
CA ARG A 287 12.40 -11.25 21.01
C ARG A 287 13.40 -12.36 20.68
N LEU A 288 14.26 -12.15 19.68
CA LEU A 288 15.36 -13.05 19.34
C LEU A 288 16.56 -12.91 20.31
N GLY A 289 16.57 -11.92 21.19
CA GLY A 289 17.69 -11.60 22.08
C GLY A 289 18.84 -10.84 21.41
N ASP A 290 18.63 -10.31 20.21
CA ASP A 290 19.64 -9.55 19.46
C ASP A 290 19.40 -8.03 19.59
N ASP A 291 19.76 -7.50 20.77
CA ASP A 291 19.62 -6.08 21.08
C ASP A 291 20.49 -5.19 20.19
N GLN A 292 21.61 -5.72 19.68
CA GLN A 292 22.47 -4.97 18.77
C GLN A 292 21.79 -4.78 17.41
N LEU A 293 21.17 -5.83 16.88
CA LEU A 293 20.35 -5.73 15.67
C LEU A 293 19.19 -4.75 15.86
N ALA A 294 18.47 -4.82 16.98
CA ALA A 294 17.40 -3.88 17.30
C ALA A 294 17.87 -2.42 17.28
N LYS A 295 19.02 -2.13 17.90
CA LYS A 295 19.65 -0.78 17.87
C LYS A 295 20.10 -0.36 16.48
N ASN A 296 20.65 -1.29 15.69
CA ASN A 296 21.08 -1.03 14.32
C ASN A 296 19.89 -0.67 13.41
N ILE A 297 18.76 -1.37 13.56
CA ILE A 297 17.53 -1.04 12.84
C ILE A 297 17.06 0.35 13.26
N ALA A 298 16.89 0.60 14.57
CA ALA A 298 16.40 1.89 15.08
C ALA A 298 17.27 3.09 14.63
N SER A 299 18.59 2.94 14.66
CA SER A 299 19.53 4.02 14.27
C SER A 299 19.58 4.30 12.78
N ARG A 300 19.46 3.29 11.92
CA ARG A 300 19.46 3.50 10.47
C ARG A 300 18.23 4.25 9.97
N PHE A 301 17.09 4.01 10.61
CA PHE A 301 15.82 4.59 10.16
C PHE A 301 15.47 5.91 10.85
N SER A 302 16.08 6.25 12.00
CA SER A 302 15.97 7.61 12.58
C SER A 302 16.64 8.68 11.71
N VAL A 303 17.63 8.30 10.90
CA VAL A 303 18.28 9.18 9.91
C VAL A 303 17.40 9.38 8.66
N VAL A 304 16.59 8.38 8.31
CA VAL A 304 15.70 8.41 7.12
C VAL A 304 14.36 9.07 7.43
N SER A 305 13.87 9.02 8.67
CA SER A 305 12.56 9.55 9.04
C SER A 305 12.47 11.08 9.16
N GLY A 306 13.56 11.82 8.95
CA GLY A 306 13.53 13.28 9.03
C GLY A 306 13.01 13.80 10.38
N ALA A 307 13.18 13.02 11.45
CA ALA A 307 12.94 13.51 12.80
C ALA A 307 13.97 14.61 13.08
N ALA A 308 13.57 15.86 12.84
CA ALA A 308 14.28 17.01 13.34
C ALA A 308 14.57 16.75 14.82
N LYS A 309 15.87 16.76 15.17
CA LYS A 309 16.27 16.86 16.57
C LYS A 309 15.57 18.07 17.19
N PRO A 310 15.21 17.99 18.48
CA PRO A 310 14.33 18.93 19.16
C PRO A 310 14.75 20.39 19.02
#